data_AF-L1QFG6-F1
#
_entry.id   AF-L1QFG6-F1
#
_cell.length_a   1.000
_cell.length_b   1.000
_cell.length_c   1.000
_cell.angle_alpha   90.00
_cell.angle_beta   90.00
_cell.angle_gamma   90.00
#
_symmetry.space_group_name_H-M   'P 1'
#
loop_
_entity.id
_entity.type
_entity.pdbx_description
1 polymer ?
#
loop_
_entity_poly.entity_id
_entity_poly.type
_entity_poly.pdbx_seq_one_letter_code
_entity_poly.pdbx_strand_id
1 'polypeptide(L)'
;MSREAMLVELAKKAVEQAKIVIAAEVNDNVFTEVTSNKEGNTVIFTLTNGRTVEYSISEISYIFEDELEGFEIFSKKKYRDIYRELRGVELEVLAL
;
A
#
# COMPACT_ATOMS: atom_id res chain seq x y z
N MET A 1 6.70 -15.64 -16.83
CA MET A 1 7.34 -14.64 -15.94
C MET A 1 7.92 -15.40 -14.75
N SER A 2 9.05 -14.97 -14.18
CA SER A 2 9.57 -15.57 -12.94
C SER A 2 8.77 -15.06 -11.74
N ARG A 3 8.79 -15.82 -10.62
CA ARG A 3 8.16 -15.41 -9.36
C ARG A 3 8.64 -14.03 -8.89
N GLU A 4 9.95 -13.79 -8.99
CA GLU A 4 10.58 -12.50 -8.64
C GLU A 4 10.08 -11.36 -9.52
N ALA A 5 9.93 -11.59 -10.83
CA ALA A 5 9.39 -10.57 -11.74
C ALA A 5 7.92 -10.25 -11.42
N MET A 6 7.12 -11.25 -11.05
CA MET A 6 5.74 -11.07 -10.63
C MET A 6 5.64 -10.28 -9.32
N LEU A 7 6.49 -10.57 -8.34
CA LEU A 7 6.54 -9.81 -7.09
C LEU A 7 6.85 -8.33 -7.33
N VAL A 8 7.84 -8.03 -8.18
CA VAL A 8 8.19 -6.65 -8.54
C VAL A 8 7.03 -5.93 -9.26
N GLU A 9 6.31 -6.62 -10.14
CA GLU A 9 5.15 -6.04 -10.83
C GLU A 9 4.00 -5.75 -9.86
N LEU A 10 3.69 -6.70 -8.99
CA LEU A 10 2.68 -6.56 -7.94
C LEU A 10 3.05 -5.42 -6.97
N ALA A 11 4.32 -5.30 -6.61
CA ALA A 11 4.80 -4.22 -5.74
C ALA A 11 4.62 -2.85 -6.37
N LYS A 12 4.92 -2.71 -7.67
CA LYS A 12 4.68 -1.47 -8.42
C LYS A 12 3.20 -1.10 -8.42
N LYS A 13 2.32 -2.06 -8.68
CA LYS A 13 0.87 -1.87 -8.64
C LYS A 13 0.42 -1.42 -7.24
N ALA A 14 0.92 -2.06 -6.18
CA ALA A 14 0.61 -1.67 -4.81
C ALA A 14 1.08 -0.24 -4.49
N VAL A 15 2.30 0.12 -4.90
CA VAL A 15 2.85 1.48 -4.73
C VAL A 15 2.00 2.52 -5.47
N GLU A 16 1.58 2.25 -6.71
CA GLU A 16 0.73 3.16 -7.48
C GLU A 16 -0.61 3.41 -6.80
N GLN A 17 -1.24 2.34 -6.29
CA GLN A 17 -2.50 2.45 -5.54
C GLN A 17 -2.33 3.22 -4.23
N ALA A 18 -1.26 2.93 -3.49
CA ALA A 18 -0.93 3.62 -2.26
C ALA A 18 -0.67 5.13 -2.48
N LYS A 19 -0.02 5.52 -3.59
CA LYS A 19 0.19 6.93 -3.94
C LYS A 19 -1.12 7.70 -4.10
N ILE A 20 -2.19 7.06 -4.58
CA ILE A 20 -3.50 7.70 -4.72
C ILE A 20 -4.08 8.04 -3.33
N VAL A 21 -3.80 7.23 -2.31
CA VAL A 21 -4.18 7.52 -0.93
C VAL A 21 -3.35 8.66 -0.36
N ILE A 22 -2.02 8.61 -0.53
CA ILE A 22 -1.11 9.65 -0.04
C ILE A 22 -1.44 11.02 -0.65
N ALA A 23 -1.73 11.06 -1.95
CA ALA A 23 -2.04 12.29 -2.67
C ALA A 23 -3.45 12.82 -2.38
N ALA A 24 -4.31 12.02 -1.76
CA ALA A 24 -5.63 12.50 -1.40
C ALA A 24 -5.52 13.31 -0.10
N GLU A 25 -5.96 14.57 -0.13
CA GLU A 25 -6.03 15.45 1.02
C GLU A 25 -7.06 14.93 2.04
N VAL A 26 -6.69 13.88 2.77
CA VAL A 26 -7.36 13.46 3.98
C VAL A 26 -6.72 14.25 5.10
N ASN A 27 -7.53 14.97 5.89
CA ASN A 27 -7.05 15.63 7.10
C ASN A 27 -6.26 14.61 7.94
N ASP A 28 -5.11 15.03 8.47
CA ASP A 28 -4.19 14.23 9.27
C ASP A 28 -3.43 13.08 8.56
N ASN A 29 -3.39 13.04 7.21
CA ASN A 29 -2.53 12.07 6.51
C ASN A 29 -1.05 12.24 6.92
N VAL A 30 -0.50 11.18 7.53
CA VAL A 30 0.88 11.15 8.03
C VAL A 30 1.89 10.72 6.97
N PHE A 31 1.45 10.20 5.83
CA PHE A 31 2.31 9.67 4.77
C PHE A 31 2.70 10.73 3.75
N THR A 32 3.96 10.73 3.33
CA THR A 32 4.53 11.65 2.33
C THR A 32 5.03 10.94 1.08
N GLU A 33 5.51 9.71 1.21
CA GLU A 33 6.05 8.93 0.11
C GLU A 33 5.73 7.45 0.28
N VAL A 34 5.65 6.72 -0.83
CA VAL A 34 5.59 5.26 -0.85
C VAL A 34 6.44 4.71 -1.99
N THR A 35 7.23 3.69 -1.67
CA THR A 35 8.12 2.96 -2.58
C THR A 35 8.10 1.47 -2.29
N SER A 36 8.82 0.66 -3.06
CA SER A 36 9.05 -0.75 -2.76
C SER A 36 10.53 -1.08 -2.84
N ASN A 37 10.97 -2.13 -2.16
CA ASN A 37 12.33 -2.63 -2.31
C ASN A 37 12.56 -3.26 -3.70
N LYS A 38 13.81 -3.64 -3.98
CA LYS A 38 14.22 -4.16 -5.29
C LYS A 38 13.59 -5.52 -5.60
N GLU A 39 13.39 -6.32 -4.57
CA GLU A 39 12.84 -7.66 -4.62
C GLU A 39 11.31 -7.67 -4.75
N GLY A 40 10.64 -6.53 -4.49
CA GLY A 40 9.19 -6.38 -4.61
C GLY A 40 8.39 -7.09 -3.51
N ASN A 41 9.04 -7.58 -2.45
CA ASN A 41 8.36 -8.22 -1.33
C ASN A 41 8.01 -7.24 -0.20
N THR A 42 8.55 -6.01 -0.22
CA THR A 42 8.30 -5.01 0.81
C THR A 42 7.90 -3.67 0.19
N VAL A 43 6.85 -3.07 0.72
CA VAL A 43 6.42 -1.69 0.42
C VAL A 43 6.78 -0.80 1.61
N ILE A 44 7.38 0.35 1.34
CA ILE A 44 7.96 1.26 2.32
C ILE A 44 7.22 2.60 2.24
N PHE A 45 6.66 3.02 3.36
CA PHE A 45 5.95 4.30 3.51
C PHE A 45 6.80 5.26 4.33
N THR A 46 6.99 6.47 3.84
CA THR A 46 7.67 7.55 4.56
C THR A 46 6.64 8.45 5.21
N LEU A 47 6.83 8.80 6.48
CA LEU A 47 5.99 9.75 7.20
C LEU A 47 6.49 11.19 7.08
N THR A 48 5.64 12.14 7.44
CA THR A 48 5.96 13.57 7.55
C THR A 48 7.12 13.87 8.50
N ASN A 49 7.36 13.02 9.50
CA ASN A 49 8.48 13.15 10.44
C ASN A 49 9.79 12.50 9.94
N GLY A 50 9.82 11.98 8.71
CA GLY A 50 10.98 11.33 8.09
C GLY A 50 11.22 9.88 8.52
N ARG A 51 10.38 9.31 9.39
CA ARG A 51 10.42 7.87 9.70
C ARG A 51 9.84 7.07 8.54
N THR A 52 10.18 5.79 8.49
CA THR A 52 9.60 4.83 7.54
C THR A 52 8.85 3.72 8.27
N VAL A 53 7.77 3.24 7.67
CA VAL A 53 7.08 1.99 8.03
C VAL A 53 7.15 1.05 6.84
N GLU A 54 7.42 -0.21 7.11
CA GLU A 54 7.60 -1.23 6.10
C GLU A 54 6.50 -2.29 6.26
N TYR A 55 5.84 -2.61 5.15
CA TYR A 55 4.84 -3.66 5.07
C TYR A 55 5.28 -4.71 4.07
N SER A 56 5.14 -5.98 4.43
CA SER A 56 5.23 -7.05 3.44
C SER A 56 4.13 -6.83 2.39
N ILE A 57 4.44 -7.10 1.12
CA ILE A 57 3.43 -7.02 0.05
C ILE A 57 2.26 -8.01 0.28
N SER A 58 2.50 -9.10 1.03
CA SER A 58 1.45 -10.04 1.45
C SER A 58 0.52 -9.49 2.55
N GLU A 59 0.85 -8.33 3.09
CA GLU A 59 0.23 -7.70 4.26
C GLU A 59 -0.06 -6.20 4.01
N ILE A 60 0.02 -5.75 2.75
CA ILE A 60 -0.03 -4.33 2.40
C ILE A 60 -1.39 -3.68 2.64
N SER A 61 -2.48 -4.45 2.67
CA SER A 61 -3.83 -3.96 2.98
C SER A 61 -3.99 -3.59 4.45
N TYR A 62 -3.17 -4.14 5.35
CA TYR A 62 -3.19 -3.80 6.77
C TYR A 62 -2.86 -2.33 7.03
N ILE A 63 -2.19 -1.63 6.11
CA ILE A 63 -2.02 -0.18 6.25
C ILE A 63 -3.37 0.56 6.35
N PHE A 64 -4.44 0.02 5.76
CA PHE A 64 -5.77 0.61 5.89
C PHE A 64 -6.44 0.31 7.23
N GLU A 65 -6.05 -0.78 7.87
CA GLU A 65 -6.57 -1.21 9.17
C GLU A 65 -5.77 -0.54 10.29
N ASP A 66 -4.44 -0.55 10.23
CA ASP A 66 -3.56 -0.03 11.27
C ASP A 66 -3.42 1.50 11.23
N GLU A 67 -3.22 2.07 10.04
CA GLU A 67 -2.78 3.46 9.92
C GLU A 67 -3.86 4.38 9.36
N LEU A 68 -4.85 3.83 8.62
CA LEU A 68 -5.87 4.64 7.95
C LEU A 68 -7.31 4.44 8.45
N GLU A 69 -7.57 3.48 9.34
CA GLU A 69 -8.90 3.27 9.93
C GLU A 69 -9.35 4.54 10.71
N GLY A 70 -8.40 5.22 11.36
CA GLY A 70 -8.62 6.50 12.03
C GLY A 70 -9.02 7.67 11.13
N PHE A 71 -8.87 7.54 9.80
CA PHE A 71 -9.23 8.60 8.83
C PHE A 71 -10.60 8.41 8.17
N GLU A 72 -11.45 7.57 8.75
CA GLU A 72 -12.75 7.17 8.18
C GLU A 72 -12.62 6.72 6.72
N ILE A 73 -11.48 6.10 6.37
CA ILE A 73 -11.12 5.87 4.96
C ILE A 73 -12.16 4.98 4.26
N PHE A 74 -12.74 4.03 4.99
CA PHE A 74 -13.81 3.15 4.52
C PHE A 74 -15.16 3.84 4.33
N SER A 75 -15.37 5.05 4.87
CA SER A 75 -16.59 5.84 4.64
C SER A 75 -16.66 6.38 3.20
N LYS A 76 -15.50 6.60 2.56
CA LYS A 76 -15.41 7.16 1.21
C LYS A 76 -15.20 6.04 0.19
N LYS A 77 -16.09 6.00 -0.83
CA LYS A 77 -16.08 4.96 -1.87
C LYS A 77 -14.72 4.77 -2.56
N LYS A 78 -14.04 5.87 -2.91
CA LYS A 78 -12.74 5.85 -3.59
C LYS A 78 -11.69 5.00 -2.85
N TYR A 79 -11.59 5.13 -1.54
CA TYR A 79 -10.56 4.38 -0.80
C TYR A 79 -10.96 2.94 -0.49
N ARG A 80 -12.26 2.62 -0.43
CA ARG A 80 -12.71 1.21 -0.41
C ARG A 80 -12.27 0.48 -1.67
N ASP A 81 -12.34 1.14 -2.82
CA ASP A 81 -11.89 0.55 -4.08
C ASP A 81 -10.37 0.34 -4.05
N ILE A 82 -9.59 1.31 -3.54
CA ILE A 82 -8.14 1.16 -3.36
C ILE A 82 -7.79 0.02 -2.39
N TYR A 83 -8.47 -0.09 -1.24
CA TYR A 83 -8.30 -1.20 -0.30
C TYR A 83 -8.54 -2.55 -1.00
N ARG A 84 -9.61 -2.66 -1.79
CA ARG A 84 -9.90 -3.89 -2.54
C ARG A 84 -8.82 -4.22 -3.55
N GLU A 85 -8.26 -3.22 -4.22
CA GLU A 85 -7.17 -3.41 -5.17
C GLU A 85 -5.90 -3.89 -4.48
N LEU A 86 -5.56 -3.33 -3.32
CA LEU A 86 -4.43 -3.78 -2.52
C LEU A 86 -4.63 -5.17 -1.92
N ARG A 87 -5.84 -5.48 -1.45
CA ARG A 87 -6.21 -6.84 -1.02
C ARG A 87 -6.13 -7.84 -2.18
N GLY A 88 -6.45 -7.40 -3.40
CA GLY A 88 -6.24 -8.19 -4.62
C GLY A 88 -4.77 -8.52 -4.82
N VAL A 89 -3.88 -7.53 -4.68
CA VAL A 89 -2.43 -7.73 -4.76
C VAL A 89 -1.95 -8.75 -3.71
N GLU A 90 -2.39 -8.66 -2.46
CA GLU A 90 -2.02 -9.63 -1.43
C GLU A 90 -2.41 -11.07 -1.79
N LEU A 91 -3.64 -11.24 -2.28
CA LEU A 91 -4.14 -12.56 -2.69
C LEU A 91 -3.34 -13.10 -3.88
N GLU A 92 -2.97 -12.25 -4.83
CA GLU A 92 -2.10 -12.61 -5.94
C GLU A 92 -0.72 -13.05 -5.45
N VAL A 93 -0.13 -12.33 -4.48
CA VAL A 93 1.17 -12.70 -3.86
C VAL A 93 1.09 -14.03 -3.14
N LEU A 94 0.05 -14.27 -2.35
CA LEU A 94 -0.12 -15.50 -1.58
C LEU A 94 -0.33 -16.74 -2.47
N ALA A 95 -0.70 -16.54 -3.73
CA ALA A 95 -0.86 -17.59 -4.73
C ALA A 95 0.43 -17.91 -5.51
N LEU A 96 1.54 -17.17 -5.31
CA LEU A 96 2.84 -17.34 -5.98
C LEU A 96 3.78 -18.35 -5.31
#